data_AF-A0AAD6YYN5-F1
#
_entry.id   AF-A0AAD6YYN5-F1
#
_cell.length_a   1.000
_cell.length_b   1.000
_cell.length_c   1.000
_cell.angle_alpha   90.00
_cell.angle_beta   90.00
_cell.angle_gamma   90.00
#
_symmetry.space_group_name_H-M   'P 1'
#
loop_
_entity.id
_entity.type
_entity.pdbx_description
1 polymer ?
#
loop_
_entity_poly.entity_id
_entity_poly.type
_entity_poly.pdbx_seq_one_letter_code
_entity_poly.pdbx_strand_id
1 'polypeptide(L)'
;WGFNEVTSAKGVYFHLWNGKTATVNTGANGLGALDTVIAAAKAHGIRLIIALYVFVSFLWTQYDYGGMDVYAAKLLGSGQPHDVFYMNPTILAAIKSYVQTVVIQYANEPTILVRLFYFFGLVKP
;
A
#
# COMPACT_ATOMS: atom_id res chain seq x y z
N TRP A 1 4.01 7.35 -4.24
CA TRP A 1 3.07 6.22 -4.16
C TRP A 1 2.97 5.78 -2.71
N GLY A 2 1.80 5.31 -2.27
CA GLY A 2 1.56 4.88 -0.89
C GLY A 2 1.64 3.37 -0.70
N PHE A 3 2.39 2.67 -1.56
CA PHE A 3 2.66 1.24 -1.51
C PHE A 3 4.15 1.00 -1.76
N ASN A 4 4.69 -0.06 -1.16
CA ASN A 4 6.06 -0.54 -1.34
C ASN A 4 6.18 -1.89 -0.60
N GLU A 5 5.78 -2.96 -1.26
CA GLU A 5 5.83 -4.32 -0.72
C GLU A 5 7.18 -4.98 -0.99
N VAL A 6 7.78 -5.53 0.05
CA VAL A 6 9.07 -6.24 -0.04
C VAL A 6 9.01 -7.61 0.60
N THR A 7 9.91 -8.49 0.19
CA THR A 7 10.09 -9.83 0.79
C THR A 7 11.33 -9.92 1.69
N SER A 8 12.12 -8.85 1.70
CA SER A 8 13.29 -8.65 2.56
C SER A 8 13.34 -7.18 2.95
N ALA A 9 13.57 -6.91 4.24
CA ALA A 9 13.59 -5.55 4.76
C ALA A 9 14.89 -4.85 4.33
N LYS A 10 14.79 -3.91 3.39
CA LYS A 10 15.91 -3.09 2.92
C LYS A 10 15.42 -1.71 2.51
N GLY A 11 16.16 -0.67 2.92
CA GLY A 11 15.80 0.71 2.58
C GLY A 11 14.45 1.14 3.16
N VAL A 12 13.73 1.98 2.40
CA VAL A 12 12.35 2.35 2.72
C VAL A 12 11.40 1.28 2.17
N TYR A 13 10.49 0.79 2.99
CA TYR A 13 9.43 -0.15 2.61
C TYR A 13 8.21 0.02 3.51
N PHE A 14 7.01 -0.19 2.98
CA PHE A 14 5.77 0.01 3.74
C PHE A 14 5.14 -1.30 4.18
N HIS A 15 5.43 -2.40 3.48
CA HIS A 15 4.80 -3.68 3.73
C HIS A 15 5.81 -4.82 3.54
N LEU A 16 6.05 -5.62 4.58
CA LEU A 16 6.98 -6.74 4.54
C LEU A 16 6.24 -8.08 4.53
N TRP A 17 6.55 -8.92 3.57
CA TRP A 17 6.05 -10.28 3.47
C TRP A 17 7.01 -11.28 4.12
N ASN A 18 6.52 -12.01 5.11
CA ASN A 18 7.17 -13.18 5.68
C ASN A 18 6.25 -14.41 5.49
N GLY A 19 6.60 -15.27 4.53
CA GLY A 19 5.70 -16.34 4.08
C GLY A 19 4.38 -15.76 3.54
N LYS A 20 3.25 -16.19 4.08
CA LYS A 20 1.90 -15.69 3.75
C LYS A 20 1.45 -14.50 4.62
N THR A 21 2.27 -14.10 5.59
CA THR A 21 1.95 -13.03 6.52
C THR A 21 2.59 -11.73 6.04
N ALA A 22 1.83 -10.65 6.10
CA ALA A 22 2.28 -9.34 5.68
C ALA A 22 2.17 -8.35 6.86
N THR A 23 3.19 -7.52 7.06
CA THR A 23 3.28 -6.60 8.19
C THR A 23 3.60 -5.19 7.73
N VAL A 24 2.79 -4.21 8.15
CA VAL A 24 2.99 -2.80 7.82
C VAL A 24 4.16 -2.25 8.63
N ASN A 25 5.12 -1.61 7.96
CA ASN A 25 6.22 -0.92 8.61
C ASN A 25 5.80 0.51 8.95
N THR A 26 5.44 0.74 10.21
CA THR A 26 5.10 2.07 10.73
C THR A 26 6.31 2.85 11.24
N GLY A 27 7.52 2.28 11.17
CA GLY A 27 8.75 2.90 11.64
C GLY A 27 9.31 3.99 10.71
N ALA A 28 10.46 4.54 11.10
CA ALA A 28 11.11 5.67 10.40
C ALA A 28 11.46 5.37 8.93
N ASN A 29 11.85 4.13 8.62
CA ASN A 29 12.11 3.65 7.26
C ASN A 29 10.87 3.00 6.60
N GLY A 30 9.68 3.22 7.16
CA GLY A 30 8.42 2.81 6.58
C GLY A 30 7.52 4.00 6.38
N LEU A 31 6.32 3.97 6.97
CA LEU A 31 5.39 5.10 6.91
C LEU A 31 5.97 6.38 7.51
N GLY A 32 6.97 6.30 8.40
CA GLY A 32 7.73 7.48 8.86
C GLY A 32 8.49 8.23 7.74
N ALA A 33 8.84 7.56 6.65
CA ALA A 33 9.40 8.25 5.48
C ALA A 33 8.31 9.08 4.76
N LEU A 34 7.06 8.61 4.76
CA LEU A 34 5.92 9.34 4.24
C LEU A 34 5.58 10.55 5.13
N ASP A 35 5.76 10.45 6.46
CA ASP A 35 5.64 11.59 7.38
C ASP A 35 6.54 12.75 6.98
N THR A 36 7.77 12.45 6.53
CA THR A 36 8.72 13.47 6.06
C THR A 36 8.19 14.22 4.83
N VAL A 37 7.57 13.50 3.90
CA VAL A 37 6.94 14.09 2.70
C VAL A 37 5.72 14.92 3.07
N ILE A 38 4.89 14.43 3.99
CA ILE A 38 3.73 15.16 4.51
C ILE A 38 4.17 16.46 5.19
N ALA A 39 5.19 16.40 6.04
CA ALA A 39 5.72 17.57 6.73
C ALA A 39 6.24 18.63 5.75
N ALA A 40 6.96 18.21 4.70
CA ALA A 40 7.41 19.11 3.65
C ALA A 40 6.24 19.74 2.89
N ALA A 41 5.25 18.94 2.48
CA ALA A 41 4.06 19.45 1.80
C ALA A 41 3.31 20.48 2.65
N LYS A 42 3.15 20.19 3.95
CA LYS A 42 2.53 21.09 4.92
C LYS A 42 3.28 22.42 5.05
N ALA A 43 4.62 22.38 5.12
CA ALA A 43 5.46 23.57 5.18
C ALA A 43 5.32 24.47 3.94
N HIS A 44 4.94 23.89 2.80
CA HIS A 44 4.73 24.60 1.53
C HIS A 44 3.25 24.86 1.20
N GLY A 45 2.31 24.56 2.10
CA GLY A 45 0.88 24.73 1.84
C GLY A 45 0.33 23.82 0.74
N ILE A 46 1.04 22.74 0.42
CA ILE A 46 0.67 21.76 -0.61
C ILE A 46 -0.20 20.67 0.03
N ARG A 47 -1.28 20.28 -0.65
CA ARG A 47 -2.08 19.11 -0.26
C ARG A 47 -1.71 17.90 -1.11
N LEU A 48 -1.67 16.73 -0.49
CA LEU A 48 -1.24 15.48 -1.10
C LEU A 48 -2.43 14.59 -1.45
N ILE A 49 -2.36 13.96 -2.63
CA ILE A 49 -3.19 12.80 -2.97
C ILE A 49 -2.27 11.58 -2.87
N ILE A 50 -2.60 10.66 -1.95
CA ILE A 50 -1.80 9.44 -1.75
C ILE A 50 -2.53 8.28 -2.42
N ALA A 51 -1.97 7.81 -3.54
CA ALA A 51 -2.43 6.59 -4.19
C ALA A 51 -2.03 5.37 -3.33
N LEU A 52 -3.02 4.78 -2.65
CA LEU A 52 -2.90 3.51 -1.89
C LEU A 52 -3.27 2.29 -2.73
N TYR A 53 -3.84 2.52 -3.92
CA TYR A 53 -4.14 1.44 -4.83
C TYR A 53 -2.85 0.93 -5.46
N VAL A 54 -2.84 -0.38 -5.64
CA VAL A 54 -1.86 -1.04 -6.47
C VAL A 54 -2.39 -0.97 -7.90
N PHE A 55 -1.67 -0.37 -8.84
CA PHE A 55 -1.89 -0.58 -10.28
C PHE A 55 -0.54 -0.83 -10.90
N VAL A 56 -0.02 -2.05 -10.75
CA VAL A 56 1.16 -2.45 -11.50
C VAL A 56 0.97 -3.88 -11.97
N SER A 57 0.25 -4.01 -13.07
CA SER A 57 0.36 -5.13 -14.00
C SER A 57 0.00 -4.55 -15.36
N PHE A 58 1.03 -4.27 -16.19
CA PHE A 58 1.09 -4.69 -17.60
C PHE A 58 2.22 -3.99 -18.41
N LEU A 59 2.87 -2.92 -17.93
CA LEU A 59 3.74 -2.14 -18.84
C LEU A 59 5.19 -1.87 -18.43
N TRP A 60 5.62 -2.02 -17.18
CA TRP A 60 7.05 -1.82 -16.85
C TRP A 60 7.48 -2.75 -15.73
N THR A 61 8.59 -3.44 -16.00
CA THR A 61 9.46 -4.23 -15.12
C THR A 61 8.81 -4.85 -13.88
N GLN A 62 8.72 -6.18 -13.91
CA GLN A 62 8.59 -6.96 -12.70
C GLN A 62 9.64 -6.51 -11.66
N TYR A 63 9.23 -6.49 -10.38
CA TYR A 63 10.07 -6.50 -9.18
C TYR A 63 10.44 -5.18 -8.47
N ASP A 64 10.25 -3.99 -9.04
CA ASP A 64 10.89 -2.82 -8.41
C ASP A 64 10.21 -2.33 -7.11
N TYR A 65 8.89 -2.52 -6.94
CA TYR A 65 8.16 -1.99 -5.76
C TYR A 65 7.00 -2.85 -5.24
N GLY A 66 6.90 -4.11 -5.67
CA GLY A 66 5.86 -5.03 -5.18
C GLY A 66 4.59 -5.08 -6.05
N GLY A 67 3.43 -4.86 -5.44
CA GLY A 67 2.15 -4.80 -6.12
C GLY A 67 1.37 -6.12 -6.27
N MET A 68 0.50 -6.21 -7.29
CA MET A 68 -0.59 -7.21 -7.36
C MET A 68 -0.06 -8.63 -7.39
N ASP A 69 1.02 -8.82 -8.15
CA ASP A 69 1.67 -10.10 -8.34
C ASP A 69 2.33 -10.60 -7.07
N VAL A 70 2.80 -9.71 -6.19
CA VAL A 70 3.33 -10.11 -4.88
C VAL A 70 2.21 -10.65 -4.00
N TYR A 71 1.05 -9.99 -3.96
CA TYR A 71 -0.10 -10.51 -3.20
C TYR A 71 -0.55 -11.87 -3.75
N ALA A 72 -0.69 -12.01 -5.07
CA ALA A 72 -1.07 -13.26 -5.70
C ALA A 72 -0.03 -14.37 -5.42
N ALA A 73 1.25 -14.09 -5.63
CA ALA A 73 2.36 -15.03 -5.40
C ALA A 73 2.45 -15.47 -3.94
N LYS A 74 2.30 -14.55 -2.99
CA LYS A 74 2.43 -14.83 -1.55
C LYS A 74 1.24 -15.58 -0.99
N LEU A 75 0.02 -15.26 -1.42
CA LEU A 75 -1.19 -15.83 -0.82
C LEU A 75 -1.66 -17.10 -1.54
N LEU A 76 -1.55 -17.12 -2.88
CA LEU A 76 -2.11 -18.17 -3.74
C LEU A 76 -1.03 -19.02 -4.43
N GLY A 77 0.21 -18.53 -4.51
CA GLY A 77 1.32 -19.19 -5.22
C GLY A 77 1.70 -18.48 -6.52
N SER A 78 2.89 -18.79 -7.06
CA SER A 78 3.39 -18.13 -8.29
C SER A 78 2.61 -18.54 -9.54
N GLY A 79 2.61 -17.70 -10.57
CA GLY A 79 1.97 -18.00 -11.86
C GLY A 79 0.46 -17.76 -11.93
N GLN A 80 -0.10 -17.04 -10.96
CA GLN A 80 -1.51 -16.69 -10.97
C GLN A 80 -1.80 -15.58 -12.00
N PRO A 81 -2.97 -15.61 -12.66
CA PRO A 81 -3.44 -14.49 -13.48
C PRO A 81 -3.55 -13.18 -12.69
N HIS A 82 -3.26 -12.03 -13.31
CA HIS A 82 -3.27 -10.73 -12.62
C HIS A 82 -4.65 -10.33 -12.08
N ASP A 83 -5.72 -10.77 -12.74
CA ASP A 83 -7.11 -10.44 -12.38
C ASP A 83 -7.55 -11.06 -11.05
N VAL A 84 -6.89 -12.12 -10.57
CA VAL A 84 -7.18 -12.73 -9.26
C VAL A 84 -7.00 -11.74 -8.12
N PHE A 85 -6.15 -10.71 -8.29
CA PHE A 85 -5.97 -9.66 -7.30
C PHE A 85 -7.28 -8.93 -6.97
N TYR A 86 -8.12 -8.70 -7.98
CA TYR A 86 -9.37 -7.95 -7.83
C TYR A 86 -10.54 -8.79 -7.34
N MET A 87 -10.43 -10.12 -7.44
CA MET A 87 -11.55 -11.03 -7.21
C MET A 87 -11.34 -11.95 -6.00
N ASN A 88 -10.09 -12.29 -5.66
CA ASN A 88 -9.82 -13.27 -4.63
C ASN A 88 -10.05 -12.67 -3.23
N PRO A 89 -10.94 -13.25 -2.41
CA PRO A 89 -11.29 -12.68 -1.10
C PRO A 89 -10.11 -12.64 -0.12
N THR A 90 -9.13 -13.54 -0.24
CA THR A 90 -7.93 -13.55 0.61
C THR A 90 -7.01 -12.38 0.26
N ILE A 91 -6.81 -12.12 -1.03
CA ILE A 91 -6.04 -10.96 -1.50
C ILE A 91 -6.74 -9.66 -1.12
N LEU A 92 -8.06 -9.59 -1.36
CA LEU A 92 -8.87 -8.44 -0.98
C LEU A 92 -8.80 -8.16 0.52
N ALA A 93 -8.86 -9.18 1.38
CA ALA A 93 -8.71 -9.01 2.82
C ALA A 93 -7.32 -8.47 3.21
N ALA A 94 -6.26 -8.94 2.56
CA ALA A 94 -4.90 -8.47 2.84
C ALA A 94 -4.69 -7.00 2.43
N ILE A 95 -5.15 -6.59 1.24
CA ILE A 95 -5.05 -5.17 0.82
C ILE A 95 -5.95 -4.28 1.67
N LYS A 96 -7.13 -4.76 2.08
CA LYS A 96 -8.03 -4.09 3.02
C LYS A 96 -7.33 -3.76 4.34
N SER A 97 -6.65 -4.74 4.92
CA SER A 97 -5.90 -4.59 6.17
C SER A 97 -4.81 -3.52 6.04
N TYR A 98 -3.99 -3.60 4.97
CA TYR A 98 -2.96 -2.60 4.69
C TYR A 98 -3.52 -1.17 4.58
N VAL A 99 -4.54 -1.00 3.74
CA VAL A 99 -5.19 0.30 3.51
C VAL A 99 -5.78 0.84 4.82
N GLN A 100 -6.42 -0.03 5.62
CA GLN A 100 -7.00 0.36 6.90
C GLN A 100 -5.92 0.87 7.87
N THR A 101 -4.77 0.19 7.98
CA THR A 101 -3.66 0.65 8.82
C THR A 101 -3.17 2.04 8.40
N VAL A 102 -2.92 2.26 7.10
CA VAL A 102 -2.45 3.54 6.59
C VAL A 102 -3.48 4.65 6.83
N VAL A 103 -4.75 4.36 6.54
CA VAL A 103 -5.86 5.31 6.75
C VAL A 103 -5.99 5.72 8.21
N ILE A 104 -5.92 4.77 9.15
CA ILE A 104 -6.03 5.05 10.58
C ILE A 104 -4.84 5.91 11.03
N GLN A 105 -3.62 5.58 10.58
CA GLN A 105 -2.42 6.35 10.93
C GLN A 105 -2.53 7.82 10.52
N TYR A 106 -3.12 8.09 9.35
CA TYR A 106 -3.27 9.45 8.81
C TYR A 106 -4.68 10.03 8.97
N ALA A 107 -5.48 9.49 9.91
CA ALA A 107 -6.88 9.86 10.07
C ALA A 107 -7.11 11.33 10.46
N ASN A 108 -6.09 12.00 11.01
CA ASN A 108 -6.18 13.39 11.45
C ASN A 108 -5.17 14.30 10.74
N GLU A 109 -4.61 13.87 9.60
CA GLU A 109 -3.63 14.64 8.84
C GLU A 109 -4.31 15.50 7.74
N PRO A 110 -4.49 16.82 7.95
CA PRO A 110 -5.21 17.69 7.01
C PRO A 110 -4.46 17.94 5.70
N THR A 111 -3.17 17.63 5.63
CA THR A 111 -2.34 17.79 4.43
C THR A 111 -2.74 16.78 3.35
N ILE A 112 -3.38 15.67 3.70
CA ILE A 112 -3.85 14.67 2.73
C ILE A 112 -5.27 15.03 2.25
N LEU A 113 -5.39 15.39 0.96
CA LEU A 113 -6.61 15.90 0.32
C LEU A 113 -7.68 14.83 0.12
N VAL A 114 -7.27 13.68 -0.44
CA VAL A 114 -8.18 12.62 -0.85
C VAL A 114 -7.66 11.32 -0.26
N ARG A 115 -8.45 10.75 0.65
CA ARG A 115 -8.42 9.32 0.91
C ARG A 115 -9.22 8.68 -0.22
N LEU A 116 -8.53 8.10 -1.20
CA LEU A 116 -9.23 7.49 -2.34
C LEU A 116 -9.95 6.22 -1.85
N PHE A 117 -11.16 6.38 -1.33
CA PHE A 117 -11.97 5.31 -0.75
C PHE A 117 -12.96 4.66 -1.72
N TYR A 118 -12.99 5.07 -2.97
CA TYR A 118 -14.12 4.78 -3.85
C TYR A 118 -13.94 3.60 -4.80
N PHE A 119 -13.32 2.49 -4.35
CA PHE A 119 -13.35 1.26 -5.15
C PHE A 119 -13.69 -0.05 -4.44
N PHE A 120 -13.97 -0.06 -3.13
CA PHE A 120 -14.35 -1.33 -2.46
C PHE A 120 -15.34 -1.21 -1.27
N GLY A 121 -16.04 -0.08 -1.09
CA GLY A 121 -17.06 0.06 -0.04
C GLY A 121 -16.53 -0.15 1.38
N LEU A 122 -15.29 0.28 1.65
CA LEU A 122 -14.47 -0.29 2.72
C LEU A 122 -14.39 0.47 4.04
N VAL A 123 -15.01 1.62 4.16
CA VAL A 123 -15.13 2.30 5.45
C VAL A 123 -16.49 2.98 5.43
N LYS A 124 -17.41 2.54 6.29
CA LYS A 124 -18.60 3.35 6.58
C LYS A 124 -18.13 4.57 7.39
N PRO A 125 -18.75 5.74 7.17
CA PRO A 125 -18.34 7.00 7.79
C PRO A 125 -18.25 6.91 9.31
#